data_AF-A0A9E5UFI1-F1
#
_entry.id   AF-A0A9E5UFI1-F1
#
_cell.length_a   1.000
_cell.length_b   1.000
_cell.length_c   1.000
_cell.angle_alpha   90.00
_cell.angle_beta   90.00
_cell.angle_gamma   90.00
#
_symmetry.space_group_name_H-M   'P 1'
#
loop_
_entity.id
_entity.type
_entity.pdbx_description
1 polymer ?
#
loop_
_entity_poly.entity_id
_entity_poly.type
_entity_poly.pdbx_seq_one_letter_code
_entity_poly.pdbx_strand_id
1 'polypeptide(L)'
;MHKYRELKVWQRAMAFTVEIYRESQHWPSEEKFGLISQIRRAATSVPLNIAEGAGNSSKQEFCRFLQFSLRSNYEVMTAVDIARGLKY
;
A
#
# COMPACT_ATOMS: atom_id res chain seq x y z
N MET A 1 0.65 -19.13 14.82
CA MET A 1 0.01 -17.93 14.22
C MET A 1 1.11 -16.91 13.98
N HIS A 2 1.54 -16.73 12.73
CA HIS A 2 2.63 -15.80 12.41
C HIS A 2 2.27 -14.39 12.89
N LYS A 3 3.13 -13.84 13.75
CA LYS A 3 2.89 -12.55 14.40
C LYS A 3 3.25 -11.39 13.48
N TYR A 4 2.71 -11.36 12.26
CA TYR A 4 2.97 -10.30 11.29
C TYR A 4 2.65 -8.90 11.85
N ARG A 5 1.70 -8.81 12.80
CA ARG A 5 1.36 -7.58 13.53
C ARG A 5 2.49 -7.02 14.40
N GLU A 6 3.49 -7.84 14.77
CA GLU A 6 4.69 -7.40 15.49
C GLU A 6 5.78 -6.88 14.53
N LEU A 7 5.65 -7.11 13.21
CA LEU A 7 6.61 -6.61 12.24
C LEU A 7 6.48 -5.09 12.13
N LYS A 8 7.54 -4.36 12.46
CA LYS A 8 7.61 -2.90 12.31
C LYS A 8 7.28 -2.44 10.88
N VAL A 9 7.71 -3.20 9.87
CA VAL A 9 7.41 -2.89 8.46
C VAL A 9 5.91 -3.01 8.15
N TRP A 10 5.21 -3.97 8.74
CA TRP A 10 3.76 -4.10 8.60
C TRP A 10 3.03 -2.96 9.31
N GLN A 11 3.45 -2.61 10.54
CA GLN A 11 2.86 -1.50 11.30
C GLN A 11 3.01 -0.17 10.55
N ARG A 12 4.18 0.08 9.96
CA ARG A 12 4.44 1.25 9.10
C ARG A 12 3.58 1.22 7.83
N ALA A 13 3.48 0.06 7.18
CA ALA A 13 2.63 -0.09 6.00
C ALA A 13 1.16 0.19 6.33
N MET A 14 0.65 -0.29 7.46
CA MET A 14 -0.72 0.00 7.91
C MET A 14 -0.95 1.50 8.17
N ALA A 15 -0.02 2.16 8.86
CA ALA A 15 -0.11 3.60 9.11
C ALA A 15 -0.10 4.38 7.78
N PHE A 16 0.80 4.02 6.87
CA PHE A 16 0.89 4.59 5.54
C PHE A 16 -0.39 4.39 4.73
N THR A 17 -0.98 3.18 4.72
CA THR A 17 -2.25 2.94 4.03
C THR A 17 -3.36 3.85 4.57
N VAL A 18 -3.46 4.01 5.89
CA VAL A 18 -4.46 4.91 6.50
C VAL A 18 -4.25 6.36 6.09
N GLU A 19 -2.98 6.82 6.03
CA GLU A 19 -2.64 8.16 5.56
C GLU A 19 -3.07 8.37 4.11
N ILE A 20 -2.78 7.43 3.20
CA ILE A 20 -3.26 7.48 1.81
C ILE A 20 -4.79 7.57 1.73
N TYR A 21 -5.53 6.84 2.57
CA TYR A 21 -6.98 6.94 2.61
C TYR A 21 -7.46 8.32 3.07
N ARG A 22 -6.79 8.93 4.07
CA ARG A 22 -7.10 10.28 4.55
C ARG A 22 -6.77 11.36 3.54
N GLU A 23 -5.58 11.30 2.93
CA GLU A 23 -5.17 12.27 1.92
C GLU A 23 -6.11 12.22 0.69
N SER A 24 -6.37 11.03 0.16
CA SER A 24 -7.26 10.85 -1.01
C SER A 24 -8.74 11.17 -0.75
N GLN A 25 -9.16 11.51 0.48
CA GLN A 25 -10.50 12.03 0.75
C GLN A 25 -10.67 13.49 0.28
N HIS A 26 -9.58 14.24 0.13
CA HIS A 26 -9.62 15.64 -0.27
C HIS A 26 -9.53 15.84 -1.79
N TRP A 27 -9.28 14.77 -2.54
CA TRP A 27 -9.21 14.80 -4.00
C TRP A 27 -10.61 14.94 -4.63
N PRO A 28 -10.70 15.43 -5.89
CA PRO A 28 -11.99 15.61 -6.57
C PRO A 28 -12.83 14.33 -6.62
N SER A 29 -14.14 14.49 -6.46
CA SER A 29 -15.07 13.34 -6.36
C SER A 29 -15.18 12.55 -7.68
N GLU A 30 -14.85 13.19 -8.80
CA GLU A 30 -14.79 12.61 -10.14
C GLU A 30 -13.70 11.51 -10.23
N GLU A 31 -12.64 11.61 -9.41
CA GLU A 31 -11.56 10.62 -9.34
C GLU A 31 -11.89 9.40 -8.49
N LYS A 32 -13.11 9.34 -7.92
CA LYS A 32 -13.55 8.24 -7.05
C LYS A 32 -13.33 6.86 -7.66
N PHE A 33 -13.62 6.71 -8.95
CA PHE A 33 -13.40 5.47 -9.71
C PHE A 33 -12.11 5.49 -10.53
N GLY A 34 -11.42 6.63 -10.58
CA GLY A 34 -10.10 6.83 -11.17
C GLY A 34 -8.99 6.71 -10.13
N LEU A 35 -8.23 7.79 -9.96
CA LEU A 35 -6.99 7.84 -9.18
C LEU A 35 -7.21 7.48 -7.69
N ILE A 36 -8.33 7.88 -7.08
CA ILE A 36 -8.66 7.55 -5.68
C ILE A 36 -8.79 6.02 -5.52
N SER A 37 -9.51 5.35 -6.43
CA SER A 37 -9.67 3.89 -6.35
C SER A 37 -8.35 3.16 -6.57
N GLN A 38 -7.51 3.66 -7.46
CA GLN A 38 -6.24 3.04 -7.82
C GLN A 38 -5.22 3.16 -6.69
N ILE A 39 -5.02 4.36 -6.14
CA ILE A 39 -4.06 4.58 -5.05
C ILE A 39 -4.45 3.82 -3.78
N ARG A 40 -5.75 3.77 -3.45
CA ARG A 40 -6.24 3.03 -2.28
C ARG A 40 -6.02 1.53 -2.41
N ARG A 41 -6.24 0.95 -3.60
CA ARG A 41 -5.96 -0.47 -3.87
C ARG A 41 -4.46 -0.76 -3.77
N ALA A 42 -3.62 0.06 -4.40
CA ALA A 42 -2.16 -0.08 -4.33
C ALA A 42 -1.66 0.00 -2.88
N ALA A 43 -2.08 1.03 -2.13
CA ALA A 43 -1.70 1.23 -0.74
C ALA A 43 -2.19 0.11 0.17
N THR A 44 -3.38 -0.46 -0.07
CA THR A 44 -3.90 -1.61 0.68
C THR A 44 -3.11 -2.88 0.39
N SER A 45 -2.62 -3.05 -0.84
CA SER A 45 -1.82 -4.21 -1.23
C SER A 45 -0.46 -4.28 -0.49
N VAL A 46 0.10 -3.14 -0.08
CA VAL A 46 1.39 -3.09 0.65
C VAL A 46 1.37 -3.91 1.95
N PRO A 47 0.49 -3.65 2.95
CA PRO A 47 0.42 -4.45 4.17
C PRO A 47 -0.16 -5.85 3.95
N LEU A 48 -1.03 -6.06 2.95
CA LEU A 48 -1.57 -7.39 2.62
C LEU A 48 -0.46 -8.34 2.18
N ASN A 49 0.40 -7.91 1.25
CA ASN A 49 1.54 -8.71 0.79
C ASN A 49 2.52 -9.01 1.93
N ILE A 50 2.78 -8.05 2.84
CA ILE A 50 3.64 -8.28 4.00
C ILE A 50 3.03 -9.34 4.93
N ALA A 51 1.73 -9.26 5.21
CA ALA A 51 1.05 -10.20 6.08
C ALA A 51 1.01 -11.62 5.47
N GLU A 52 0.72 -11.72 4.18
CA GLU A 52 0.69 -12.99 3.44
C GLU A 52 2.08 -13.64 3.42
N GLY A 53 3.12 -12.89 3.05
CA GLY A 53 4.49 -13.38 3.07
C GLY A 53 4.98 -13.79 4.46
N ALA A 54 4.59 -13.06 5.50
CA ALA A 54 4.94 -13.39 6.88
C ALA A 54 4.24 -14.65 7.40
N GLY A 55 3.14 -15.07 6.77
CA GLY A 55 2.44 -16.32 7.04
C GLY A 55 3.10 -17.57 6.47
N ASN A 56 4.09 -17.41 5.57
CA ASN A 56 4.78 -18.51 4.91
C ASN A 56 6.01 -19.00 5.70
N SER A 57 6.33 -20.29 5.55
CA SER A 57 7.43 -20.96 6.25
C SER A 57 8.80 -20.74 5.60
N SER A 58 8.85 -20.32 4.33
CA SER A 58 10.10 -20.10 3.59
C SER A 58 10.52 -18.63 3.57
N LYS A 59 11.80 -18.37 3.91
CA LYS A 59 12.41 -17.04 3.77
C LYS A 59 12.38 -16.54 2.32
N GLN A 60 12.59 -17.42 1.35
CA GLN A 60 12.58 -17.06 -0.07
C GLN A 60 11.20 -16.57 -0.51
N GLU A 61 10.16 -17.24 -0.03
CA GLU A 61 8.79 -16.85 -0.31
C GLU A 61 8.45 -15.52 0.39
N PHE A 62 8.87 -15.34 1.64
CA PHE A 62 8.68 -14.06 2.32
C PHE A 62 9.35 -12.90 1.55
N CYS A 63 10.59 -13.09 1.07
CA CYS A 63 11.26 -12.10 0.22
C CYS A 63 10.48 -11.78 -1.06
N ARG A 64 9.88 -12.78 -1.72
CA ARG A 64 9.05 -12.57 -2.91
C ARG A 64 7.82 -11.70 -2.61
N PHE A 65 7.14 -11.95 -1.49
CA PHE A 65 6.02 -11.12 -1.06
C PHE A 65 6.43 -9.69 -0.67
N LEU A 66 7.61 -9.50 -0.08
CA LEU A 66 8.16 -8.17 0.15
C LEU A 66 8.45 -7.43 -1.16
N GLN A 67 8.87 -8.13 -2.22
CA GLN A 67 9.01 -7.54 -3.56
C GLN A 67 7.66 -7.10 -4.14
N PHE A 68 6.59 -7.87 -3.92
CA PHE A 68 5.24 -7.45 -4.34
C PHE A 68 4.76 -6.22 -3.57
N SER A 69 4.96 -6.21 -2.25
CA SER A 69 4.70 -5.03 -1.41
C SER A 69 5.46 -3.79 -1.91
N LEU A 70 6.73 -3.94 -2.29
CA LEU A 70 7.53 -2.85 -2.86
C LEU A 70 6.99 -2.36 -4.21
N ARG A 71 6.56 -3.27 -5.10
CA ARG A 71 5.94 -2.90 -6.39
C ARG A 71 4.66 -2.09 -6.19
N SER A 72 3.78 -2.53 -5.28
CA SER A 72 2.57 -1.76 -4.93
C SER A 72 2.92 -0.39 -4.34
N ASN A 73 4.01 -0.28 -3.57
CA ASN A 73 4.47 1.02 -3.07
C ASN A 73 4.91 1.97 -4.21
N TYR A 74 5.57 1.46 -5.26
CA TYR A 74 5.89 2.28 -6.43
C TYR A 74 4.65 2.78 -7.17
N GLU A 75 3.59 1.97 -7.23
CA GLU A 75 2.30 2.41 -7.78
C GLU A 75 1.69 3.55 -6.93
N VAL A 76 1.76 3.47 -5.60
CA VAL A 76 1.30 4.55 -4.72
C VAL A 76 2.10 5.83 -4.97
N MET A 77 3.43 5.76 -5.01
CA MET A 77 4.28 6.93 -5.27
C MET A 77 3.95 7.58 -6.61
N THR A 78 3.78 6.78 -7.66
CA THR A 78 3.41 7.26 -8.99
C THR A 78 2.03 7.94 -8.96
N ALA A 79 1.04 7.36 -8.27
CA ALA A 79 -0.28 7.98 -8.14
C ALA A 79 -0.25 9.29 -7.36
N VAL A 80 0.61 9.41 -6.33
CA VAL A 80 0.84 10.68 -5.61
C VAL A 80 1.45 11.72 -6.54
N ASP A 81 2.43 11.36 -7.36
CA ASP A 81 3.04 12.30 -8.31
C ASP A 81 2.05 12.78 -9.38
N ILE A 82 1.15 11.89 -9.84
CA ILE A 82 0.03 12.27 -10.71
C ILE A 82 -0.89 13.26 -10.00
N ALA A 83 -1.32 12.97 -8.77
CA ALA A 83 -2.20 13.84 -7.99
C ALA A 83 -1.57 15.24 -7.77
N ARG A 84 -0.27 15.30 -7.46
CA ARG A 84 0.47 16.57 -7.35
C ARG A 84 0.49 17.34 -8.67
N GLY A 85 0.71 16.65 -9.80
CA GLY A 85 0.67 17.25 -11.14
C GLY A 85 -0.71 17.84 -11.49
N LEU A 86 -1.78 17.22 -10.97
CA LEU A 86 -3.16 17.67 -11.11
C LEU A 86 -3.59 18.70 -10.04
N LYS A 87 -2.70 19.00 -9.07
CA LYS A 87 -2.91 19.94 -7.96
C LYS A 87 -4.06 19.53 -7.03
N TYR A 88 -4.17 18.24 -6.73
CA TYR A 88 -5.07 17.71 -5.70
C TYR A 88 -4.47 17.75 -4.30
#